data_AF-L9YY43-F1
#
_entry.id   AF-L9YY43-F1
#
_cell.length_a   1.000
_cell.length_b   1.000
_cell.length_c   1.000
_cell.angle_alpha   90.00
_cell.angle_beta   90.00
_cell.angle_gamma   90.00
#
_symmetry.space_group_name_H-M   'P 1'
#
loop_
_entity.id
_entity.type
_entity.pdbx_description
1 polymer ?
#
loop_
_entity_poly.entity_id
_entity_poly.type
_entity_poly.pdbx_seq_one_letter_code
_entity_poly.pdbx_strand_id
1 'polypeptide(L)' 'MISFLLLIMGVYAVYVDATRRETDCPIGWAIATLAVGSVGPIFLGMFLLLYLVLHAIEARWVRWSRGHAV' A
#
# COMPACT_ATOMS: atom_id res chain seq x y z
N MET A 1 -19.65 13.27 2.98
CA MET A 1 -18.74 13.87 1.97
C MET A 1 -17.26 13.68 2.30
N ILE A 2 -16.78 14.07 3.49
CA ILE A 2 -15.35 13.94 3.87
C ILE A 2 -14.81 12.50 3.77
N SER A 3 -15.58 11.49 4.19
CA SER A 3 -15.14 10.08 4.13
C SER A 3 -14.86 9.59 2.72
N PHE A 4 -15.61 10.09 1.73
CA PHE A 4 -15.42 9.72 0.32
C PHE A 4 -14.17 10.38 -0.27
N LEU A 5 -13.91 11.64 0.09
CA LEU A 5 -12.68 12.33 -0.30
C LEU A 5 -11.44 11.66 0.30
N LEU A 6 -11.50 11.25 1.58
CA LEU A 6 -10.42 10.51 2.24
C LEU A 6 -10.17 9.16 1.57
N LEU A 7 -11.23 8.46 1.15
CA LEU A 7 -11.10 7.21 0.41
C LEU A 7 -10.38 7.42 -0.92
N ILE A 8 -10.83 8.38 -1.72
CA ILE A 8 -10.22 8.68 -3.03
C ILE A 8 -8.76 9.12 -2.86
N MET A 9 -8.46 9.97 -1.87
CA MET A 9 -7.08 10.36 -1.55
C MET A 9 -6.23 9.17 -1.10
N GLY A 10 -6.78 8.27 -0.28
CA GLY A 10 -6.08 7.05 0.16
C GLY A 10 -5.77 6.11 -1.00
N VAL A 11 -6.73 5.89 -1.91
CA VAL A 11 -6.54 5.09 -3.13
C VAL A 11 -5.46 5.72 -4.01
N TYR A 12 -5.52 7.04 -4.22
CA TYR A 12 -4.52 7.75 -5.02
C TYR A 12 -3.12 7.69 -4.39
N ALA A 13 -3.00 7.87 -3.08
CA ALA A 13 -1.73 7.78 -2.37
C ALA A 13 -1.11 6.39 -2.51
N VAL A 14 -1.90 5.32 -2.36
CA VAL A 14 -1.42 3.93 -2.56
C VAL A 14 -1.02 3.69 -4.00
N TYR A 15 -1.79 4.17 -4.97
CA TYR A 15 -1.45 4.03 -6.38
C TYR A 15 -0.12 4.71 -6.72
N VAL A 16 0.09 5.94 -6.25
CA VAL A 16 1.34 6.70 -6.47
C VAL A 16 2.52 6.06 -5.74
N ASP A 17 2.35 5.56 -4.52
CA ASP A 17 3.41 4.87 -3.78
C ASP A 17 3.78 3.54 -4.46
N ALA A 18 2.79 2.75 -4.87
CA ALA A 18 3.01 1.48 -5.55
C ALA A 18 3.68 1.66 -6.93
N THR A 19 3.29 2.70 -7.69
CA THR A 19 3.96 3.04 -8.95
C THR A 19 5.39 3.52 -8.72
N ARG A 20 5.64 4.31 -7.67
CA ARG A 20 7.01 4.72 -7.30
C ARG A 20 7.90 3.57 -6.85
N ARG A 21 7.33 2.54 -6.25
CA ARG A 21 8.06 1.33 -5.81
C ARG A 21 8.23 0.29 -6.92
N GLU A 22 7.74 0.57 -8.14
CA GLU A 22 7.73 -0.37 -9.26
C GLU A 22 7.10 -1.73 -8.88
N THR A 23 6.11 -1.71 -7.98
CA THR A 23 5.40 -2.93 -7.57
C THR A 23 4.73 -3.58 -8.78
N ASP A 24 4.72 -4.91 -8.85
CA ASP A 24 4.22 -5.67 -10.02
C ASP A 24 2.77 -5.34 -10.40
N CYS A 25 1.92 -4.91 -9.45
CA CYS A 25 0.52 -4.57 -9.71
C CYS A 25 0.03 -3.36 -8.89
N PRO A 26 0.36 -2.12 -9.30
CA PRO A 26 -0.01 -0.92 -8.56
C PRO A 26 -1.52 -0.62 -8.61
N ILE A 27 -2.17 -1.00 -9.71
CA ILE A 27 -3.63 -0.89 -9.87
C ILE A 27 -4.34 -1.86 -8.93
N GLY A 28 -3.82 -3.08 -8.72
CA GLY A 28 -4.39 -4.06 -7.80
C GLY A 28 -4.45 -3.54 -6.37
N TRP A 29 -3.37 -2.89 -5.90
CA TRP A 29 -3.32 -2.25 -4.58
C TRP A 29 -4.30 -1.08 -4.45
N ALA A 30 -4.47 -0.27 -5.50
CA ALA A 30 -5.43 0.81 -5.53
C ALA A 30 -6.88 0.28 -5.44
N ILE A 31 -7.22 -0.77 -6.20
CA ILE A 31 -8.53 -1.43 -6.16
C ILE A 31 -8.78 -2.06 -4.78
N ALA A 32 -7.79 -2.74 -4.20
CA ALA A 32 -7.89 -3.32 -2.86
C ALA A 32 -8.15 -2.24 -1.79
N THR A 33 -7.46 -1.10 -1.88
CA THR A 33 -7.68 0.06 -0.99
C THR A 33 -9.11 0.59 -1.12
N LEU A 34 -9.65 0.63 -2.33
CA LEU A 34 -11.02 1.11 -2.60
C LEU A 34 -12.06 0.12 -2.03
N ALA A 35 -11.84 -1.18 -2.22
CA ALA A 35 -12.70 -2.23 -1.68
C ALA A 35 -12.70 -2.23 -0.14
N VAL A 36 -11.53 -2.20 0.50
CA VAL A 36 -11.41 -2.22 1.96
C VAL A 36 -11.93 -0.92 2.57
N GLY A 37 -11.62 0.23 1.97
CA GLY A 37 -12.08 1.51 2.46
C GLY A 37 -13.58 1.76 2.29
N SER A 38 -14.26 0.98 1.44
CA SER A 38 -15.73 0.99 1.37
C SER A 38 -16.40 0.42 2.63
N VAL A 39 -15.69 -0.45 3.36
CA VAL A 39 -16.16 -1.04 4.64
C VAL A 39 -16.09 0.00 5.78
N GLY A 40 -15.14 0.93 5.70
CA GLY A 40 -15.05 2.06 6.61
C GLY A 40 -13.63 2.59 6.80
N PRO A 41 -13.50 3.77 7.42
CA PRO A 41 -12.22 4.47 7.57
C PRO A 41 -11.24 3.74 8.49
N ILE A 42 -11.72 2.98 9.47
CA ILE A 42 -10.85 2.18 10.37
C ILE A 42 -10.17 1.06 9.58
N PHE A 43 -10.94 0.32 8.78
CA PHE A 43 -10.41 -0.76 7.93
C PHE A 43 -9.43 -0.21 6.89
N LEU A 44 -9.74 0.94 6.30
CA LEU A 44 -8.82 1.66 5.41
C LEU A 44 -7.47 1.95 6.10
N GLY A 45 -7.51 2.49 7.32
CA GLY A 45 -6.30 2.79 8.09
C GLY A 45 -5.47 1.54 8.40
N MET A 46 -6.11 0.44 8.83
CA MET A 46 -5.40 -0.82 9.08
C MET A 46 -4.77 -1.39 7.80
N PHE A 47 -5.47 -1.31 6.66
CA PHE A 47 -4.98 -1.81 5.39
C PHE A 47 -3.75 -1.03 4.90
N LEU A 48 -3.78 0.30 5.04
CA LEU A 48 -2.63 1.16 4.71
C LEU A 48 -1.42 0.86 5.60
N LEU A 49 -1.64 0.60 6.89
CA LEU A 49 -0.58 0.21 7.80
C LEU A 49 0.02 -1.15 7.41
N LEU A 50 -0.82 -2.13 7.10
CA LEU A 50 -0.37 -3.43 6.61
C LEU A 50 0.44 -3.31 5.32
N TYR A 51 -0.03 -2.50 4.36
CA TYR A 51 0.65 -2.21 3.10
C TYR A 51 2.08 -1.69 3.34
N LEU A 52 2.23 -0.69 4.23
CA LEU A 52 3.53 -0.11 4.58
C LEU A 52 4.45 -1.12 5.26
N VAL A 53 3.93 -1.90 6.20
CA VAL A 53 4.71 -2.91 6.93
C VAL A 53 5.22 -3.99 5.97
N LEU A 54 4.36 -4.48 5.06
CA LEU A 54 4.72 -5.50 4.08
C LEU A 54 5.90 -5.03 3.20
N HIS A 55 5.79 -3.81 2.64
CA HIS A 55 6.84 -3.24 1.79
C HIS A 55 8.12 -2.91 2.58
N ALA A 56 8.01 -2.55 3.87
CA ALA A 56 9.17 -2.33 4.72
C ALA A 56 9.93 -3.65 5.00
N ILE A 57 9.19 -4.74 5.23
CA ILE A 57 9.76 -6.09 5.40
C ILE A 57 10.42 -6.54 4.11
N GLU A 58 9.75 -6.40 2.97
CA GLU A 58 10.30 -6.76 1.66
C GLU A 58 11.58 -5.96 1.35
N ALA A 59 11.56 -4.65 1.55
CA ALA A 59 12.75 -3.82 1.37
C ALA A 59 13.90 -4.23 2.31
N ARG A 60 13.60 -4.64 3.56
CA ARG A 60 14.61 -5.15 4.49
C ARG A 60 15.15 -6.51 4.05
N TRP A 61 14.28 -7.40 3.57
CA TRP A 61 14.64 -8.72 3.07
C TRP A 61 15.53 -8.63 1.82
N VAL A 62 15.18 -7.76 0.87
CA VAL A 62 16.00 -7.51 -0.33
C VAL A 62 17.38 -6.97 0.02
N ARG A 63 17.49 -6.10 1.04
CA ARG A 63 18.81 -5.62 1.52
C ARG A 63 19.62 -6.73 2.19
N TRP A 64 18.98 -7.54 3.03
CA TRP A 64 19.63 -8.64 3.73
C TRP A 64 20.13 -9.73 2.77
N SER A 65 19.29 -10.17 1.82
CA SER A 65 19.66 -11.17 0.81
C SER A 65 20.82 -10.69 -0.08
N ARG A 66 20.85 -9.41 -0.47
CA ARG A 66 22.01 -8.84 -1.20
C ARG A 66 23.31 -8.85 -0.38
N GLY A 67 23.23 -8.69 0.95
CA GLY A 67 24.39 -8.75 1.83
C GLY A 67 24.95 -10.15 2.06
N HIS A 68 24.13 -11.20 1.85
CA HIS A 68 24.53 -12.60 1.94
C HIS A 68 24.94 -13.22 0.59
N ALA A 69 24.82 -12.47 -0.51
CA ALA A 69 25.21 -12.90 -1.86
C ALA A 69 26.67 -12.52 -2.20
N VAL A 70 27.50 -12.20 -1.19
CA VAL A 70 28.94 -11.90 -1.33
C VAL A 70 29.75 -13.02 -0.72
#